data_AF-A0A3E1DD90-F1
#
_entry.id   AF-A0A3E1DD90-F1
#
_cell.length_a   1.000
_cell.length_b   1.000
_cell.length_c   1.000
_cell.angle_alpha   90.00
_cell.angle_beta   90.00
_cell.angle_gamma   90.00
#
_symmetry.space_group_name_H-M   'P 1'
#
loop_
_entity.id
_entity.type
_entity.pdbx_description
1 polymer ?
#
loop_
_entity_poly.entity_id
_entity_poly.type
_entity_poly.pdbx_seq_one_letter_code
_entity_poly.pdbx_strand_id
1 'polypeptide(L)'
;MSIQGPLLTVQQGKDGTFICWLEELGLKEFLQKHPFPKLVEWGWLVPQYRYSFPPEEFESNQESPVAYWPPLPRNDPLELLWESNWYIKTIDEPLWFLHPFFRPTDAAGKMLRNYGQPWDAISIPPTINQVNGETICPYVDYFFHWQGYALIDLIRASDCIPPILHTPDVKERIQNIVRTVERLGDWSPNSLLTAPQRWGGFAQSMTWISHYRAFRNALATWNLAHTRDPEVHKRGCIELAAHLGVTAETLSTVIKNDFLRLADQWIRTKDRKNVWIDPAWTGLQQDIYFAVEWLCSLTNNKLDDYLEKWSRPSHQQYDGTAELIAVLPLKFFSDRYFFLDMASHYLKPFNEFLAEKERLVDSRLKGIVDNLRSVNYPFDGFLSSFSQLHDELTFKSKDFGKLDFRNRRPLDFYSLLAVRAEGCLMFALRKSGELTAISPEKRQLHRYIWYLAEKRGLSKQAIQCFRSREAEDLVKLYIEPKTPIHAVMSLSFAITPREQRLVQAFLCCVLARNYFAHHHYLDEELLRSEESAFMLGGIILTLLFLLE
;
A
#
# COMPACT_ATOMS: atom_id res chain seq x y z
N MET A 1 11.49 1.36 -14.12
CA MET A 1 11.46 2.51 -13.19
C MET A 1 12.60 3.42 -13.59
N SER A 2 12.34 4.70 -13.85
CA SER A 2 13.40 5.67 -14.15
C SER A 2 14.26 5.90 -12.90
N ILE A 3 15.56 6.03 -13.10
CA ILE A 3 16.56 6.19 -12.04
C ILE A 3 16.61 7.67 -11.68
N GLN A 4 15.73 8.12 -10.78
CA GLN A 4 15.62 9.54 -10.45
C GLN A 4 16.39 9.90 -9.16
N GLY A 5 17.14 11.01 -9.22
CA GLY A 5 17.71 11.67 -8.06
C GLY A 5 16.65 12.33 -7.14
N PRO A 6 17.06 12.87 -5.98
CA PRO A 6 16.14 13.55 -5.07
C PRO A 6 15.67 14.90 -5.62
N LEU A 7 16.44 15.48 -6.54
CA LEU A 7 16.06 16.64 -7.34
C LEU A 7 15.67 16.16 -8.74
N LEU A 8 14.45 16.46 -9.14
CA LEU A 8 13.93 16.23 -10.48
C LEU A 8 14.20 17.46 -11.35
N THR A 9 14.44 17.24 -12.64
CA THR A 9 14.91 18.26 -13.58
C THR A 9 13.80 18.77 -14.48
N VAL A 10 13.89 20.06 -14.84
CA VAL A 10 13.19 20.67 -15.98
C VAL A 10 14.22 21.37 -16.86
N GLN A 11 14.44 20.80 -18.04
CA GLN A 11 15.31 21.31 -19.09
C GLN A 11 14.54 22.36 -19.89
N GLN A 12 15.13 23.55 -20.03
CA GLN A 12 14.63 24.64 -20.86
C GLN A 12 13.17 25.07 -20.56
N GLY A 13 12.66 24.74 -19.36
CA GLY A 13 11.30 25.05 -18.94
C GLY A 13 10.20 24.24 -19.64
N LYS A 14 10.53 23.15 -20.34
CA LYS A 14 9.56 22.39 -21.17
C LYS A 14 9.53 20.89 -20.87
N ASP A 15 10.69 20.28 -20.74
CA ASP A 15 10.83 18.82 -20.66
C ASP A 15 11.66 18.43 -19.43
N GLY A 16 11.62 17.16 -19.01
CA GLY A 16 12.46 16.65 -17.94
C GLY A 16 11.73 15.77 -16.93
N THR A 17 12.48 15.21 -15.98
CA THR A 17 11.96 14.23 -15.03
C THR A 17 10.89 14.80 -14.09
N PHE A 18 10.92 16.11 -13.79
CA PHE A 18 9.88 16.75 -12.99
C PHE A 18 8.58 16.95 -13.79
N ILE A 19 8.66 17.28 -15.08
CA ILE A 19 7.47 17.38 -15.94
C ILE A 19 6.78 16.01 -16.04
N CYS A 20 7.54 14.95 -16.31
CA CYS A 20 7.01 13.59 -16.33
C CYS A 20 6.34 13.22 -15.00
N TRP A 21 6.96 13.60 -13.88
CA TRP A 21 6.37 13.40 -12.55
C TRP A 21 5.03 14.13 -12.39
N LEU A 22 4.92 15.40 -12.79
CA LEU A 22 3.65 16.13 -12.76
C LEU A 22 2.58 15.49 -13.66
N GLU A 23 2.96 14.97 -14.83
CA GLU A 23 2.06 14.23 -15.71
C GLU A 23 1.58 12.91 -15.08
N GLU A 24 2.46 12.16 -14.43
CA GLU A 24 2.12 10.93 -13.67
C GLU A 24 1.15 11.23 -12.52
N LEU A 25 1.25 12.43 -11.92
CA LEU A 25 0.30 12.93 -10.94
C LEU A 25 -1.04 13.40 -11.55
N GLY A 26 -1.25 13.22 -12.85
CA GLY A 26 -2.50 13.56 -13.54
C GLY A 26 -2.59 15.00 -14.04
N LEU A 27 -1.49 15.77 -14.05
CA LEU A 27 -1.51 17.19 -14.43
C LEU A 27 -1.25 17.45 -15.91
N LYS A 28 -1.22 16.42 -16.76
CA LYS A 28 -0.91 16.56 -18.20
C LYS A 28 -1.78 17.58 -18.93
N GLU A 29 -3.10 17.50 -18.79
CA GLU A 29 -4.02 18.46 -19.40
C GLU A 29 -3.93 19.85 -18.78
N PHE A 30 -3.62 19.92 -17.49
CA PHE A 30 -3.42 21.19 -16.79
C PHE A 30 -2.18 21.92 -17.34
N LEU A 31 -1.06 21.21 -17.54
CA LEU A 31 0.19 21.77 -18.08
C LEU A 31 0.04 22.26 -19.54
N GLN A 32 -0.86 21.67 -20.32
CA GLN A 32 -1.18 22.16 -21.67
C GLN A 32 -1.88 23.53 -21.65
N LYS A 33 -2.74 23.77 -20.65
CA LYS A 33 -3.46 25.05 -20.47
C LYS A 33 -2.62 26.09 -19.74
N HIS A 34 -1.80 25.63 -18.80
CA HIS A 34 -0.95 26.44 -17.94
C HIS A 34 0.50 25.96 -18.08
N PRO A 35 1.25 26.48 -19.07
CA PRO A 35 2.63 26.07 -19.32
C PRO A 35 3.51 26.20 -18.08
N PHE A 36 4.41 25.24 -17.90
CA PHE A 36 5.30 25.16 -16.74
C PHE A 36 6.01 26.49 -16.37
N PRO A 37 6.57 27.28 -17.31
CA PRO A 37 7.22 28.54 -16.97
C PRO A 37 6.29 29.53 -16.25
N LYS A 38 4.98 29.52 -16.56
CA LYS A 38 4.01 30.37 -15.86
C LYS A 38 3.80 29.93 -14.41
N LEU A 39 3.86 28.63 -14.13
CA LEU A 39 3.72 28.11 -12.76
C LEU A 39 4.90 28.56 -11.89
N VAL A 40 6.09 28.64 -12.47
CA VAL A 40 7.28 29.20 -11.81
C VAL A 40 7.15 30.71 -11.65
N GLU A 41 6.70 31.43 -12.69
CA GLU A 41 6.44 32.88 -12.62
C GLU A 41 5.43 33.25 -11.52
N TRP A 42 4.37 32.45 -11.35
CA TRP A 42 3.36 32.63 -10.30
C TRP A 42 3.87 32.28 -8.89
N GLY A 43 5.07 31.70 -8.78
CA GLY A 43 5.62 31.20 -7.52
C GLY A 43 4.91 29.96 -6.99
N TRP A 44 4.14 29.25 -7.83
CA TRP A 44 3.48 28.00 -7.45
C TRP A 44 4.45 26.82 -7.41
N LEU A 45 5.52 26.93 -8.19
CA LEU A 45 6.66 26.03 -8.19
C LEU A 45 7.93 26.86 -8.02
N VAL A 46 8.84 26.39 -7.18
CA VAL A 46 10.03 27.14 -6.80
C VAL A 46 11.25 26.24 -6.96
N PRO A 47 12.09 26.46 -7.99
CA PRO A 47 13.26 25.62 -8.17
C PRO A 47 14.22 25.77 -6.99
N GLN A 48 14.71 24.63 -6.51
CA GLN A 48 15.74 24.60 -5.48
C GLN A 48 17.06 25.16 -6.01
N TYR A 49 17.35 24.89 -7.28
CA TYR A 49 18.49 25.44 -8.01
C TYR A 49 18.09 25.70 -9.47
N ARG A 50 18.71 26.72 -10.07
CA ARG A 50 18.78 26.90 -11.52
C ARG A 50 20.24 26.86 -11.93
N TYR A 51 20.60 25.99 -12.86
CA TYR A 51 21.93 25.95 -13.45
C TYR A 51 21.86 26.40 -14.90
N SER A 52 22.58 27.47 -15.24
CA SER A 52 22.74 27.96 -16.61
C SER A 52 24.05 27.45 -17.17
N PHE A 53 23.98 26.76 -18.29
CA PHE A 53 25.15 26.22 -18.98
C PHE A 53 25.78 27.31 -19.86
N PRO A 54 27.12 27.35 -19.99
CA PRO A 54 27.80 28.27 -20.89
C PRO A 54 27.34 28.07 -22.35
N PRO A 55 27.12 29.15 -23.12
CA PRO A 55 26.74 29.05 -24.53
C PRO A 55 27.69 28.18 -25.38
N GLU A 56 28.98 28.22 -25.07
CA GLU A 56 30.05 27.54 -25.80
C GLU A 56 29.89 26.01 -25.81
N GLU A 57 29.23 25.46 -24.79
CA GLU A 57 28.91 24.02 -24.69
C GLU A 57 27.86 23.57 -25.73
N PHE A 58 27.07 24.51 -26.25
CA PHE A 58 26.05 24.26 -27.29
C PHE A 58 26.50 24.65 -28.70
N GLU A 59 27.58 25.42 -28.82
CA GLU A 59 28.15 25.89 -30.10
C GLU A 59 29.10 24.86 -30.75
N SER A 60 29.74 23.99 -29.96
CA SER A 60 30.74 23.02 -30.43
C SER A 60 30.15 21.70 -30.98
N ASN A 61 28.88 21.40 -30.69
CA ASN A 61 28.21 20.18 -31.15
C ASN A 61 27.64 20.37 -32.57
N GLN A 62 28.52 20.38 -33.58
CA GLN A 62 28.14 20.42 -35.02
C GLN A 62 27.45 19.14 -35.51
N GLU A 63 27.45 18.07 -34.72
CA GLU A 63 26.76 16.81 -35.03
C GLU A 63 26.05 16.26 -33.78
N SER A 64 24.88 16.80 -33.43
CA SER A 64 23.88 15.95 -32.78
C SER A 64 22.47 16.49 -32.99
N PRO A 65 21.58 15.74 -33.66
CA PRO A 65 20.16 15.95 -33.51
C PRO A 65 19.78 15.63 -32.07
N VAL A 66 18.74 16.32 -31.60
CA VAL A 66 18.09 16.36 -30.27
C VAL A 66 17.66 14.99 -29.69
N ALA A 67 18.23 13.87 -30.10
CA ALA A 67 17.88 12.52 -29.63
C ALA A 67 19.00 11.79 -28.89
N TYR A 68 20.27 12.11 -29.10
CA TYR A 68 21.37 11.41 -28.41
C TYR A 68 22.55 12.37 -28.29
N TRP A 69 22.81 12.90 -27.09
CA TRP A 69 24.20 13.18 -26.78
C TRP A 69 24.99 11.89 -27.02
N PRO A 70 26.12 11.90 -27.75
CA PRO A 70 27.03 10.76 -27.70
C PRO A 70 27.33 10.53 -26.22
N PRO A 71 27.36 9.27 -25.72
CA PRO A 71 27.60 9.03 -24.31
C PRO A 71 28.94 9.67 -23.96
N LEU A 72 28.85 10.82 -23.29
CA LEU A 72 30.00 11.41 -22.64
C LEU A 72 30.53 10.35 -21.68
N PRO A 73 31.84 10.32 -21.39
CA PRO A 73 32.33 9.40 -20.38
C PRO A 73 31.46 9.58 -19.13
N ARG A 74 30.90 8.46 -18.59
CA ARG A 74 29.88 8.35 -17.50
C ARG A 74 30.22 9.07 -16.17
N ASN A 75 31.23 9.93 -16.18
CA ASN A 75 31.77 10.74 -15.11
C ASN A 75 31.78 12.24 -15.46
N ASP A 76 31.18 12.70 -16.56
CA ASP A 76 31.08 14.13 -16.87
C ASP A 76 30.09 14.83 -15.91
N PRO A 77 30.54 15.79 -15.09
CA PRO A 77 29.67 16.57 -14.22
C PRO A 77 28.51 17.26 -14.95
N LEU A 78 28.71 17.66 -16.21
CA LEU A 78 27.69 18.33 -17.02
C LEU A 78 26.59 17.36 -17.46
N GLU A 79 26.95 16.13 -17.83
CA GLU A 79 25.98 15.07 -18.15
C GLU A 79 25.09 14.77 -16.95
N LEU A 80 25.70 14.66 -15.77
CA LEU A 80 24.98 14.42 -14.54
C LEU A 80 24.05 15.58 -14.15
N LEU A 81 24.46 16.83 -14.38
CA LEU A 81 23.59 18.01 -14.20
C LEU A 81 22.40 17.99 -15.16
N TRP A 82 22.61 17.57 -16.42
CA TRP A 82 21.54 17.53 -17.41
C TRP A 82 20.51 16.42 -17.16
N GLU A 83 20.97 15.20 -16.90
CA GLU A 83 20.11 14.02 -16.78
C GLU A 83 19.65 13.72 -15.35
N SER A 84 20.45 14.10 -14.34
CA SER A 84 20.22 13.81 -12.92
C SER A 84 20.00 12.32 -12.58
N ASN A 85 20.53 11.42 -13.39
CA ASN A 85 20.49 9.98 -13.16
C ASN A 85 21.51 9.58 -12.07
N TRP A 86 21.11 8.77 -11.10
CA TRP A 86 22.01 8.34 -10.02
C TRP A 86 22.00 6.85 -9.71
N TYR A 87 23.19 6.28 -9.68
CA TYR A 87 23.47 4.92 -9.26
C TYR A 87 24.63 4.88 -8.26
N ILE A 88 24.64 3.86 -7.40
CA ILE A 88 25.76 3.59 -6.50
C ILE A 88 26.83 2.83 -7.28
N LYS A 89 28.04 3.40 -7.38
CA LYS A 89 29.20 2.77 -8.01
C LYS A 89 29.83 1.72 -7.11
N THR A 90 30.13 2.12 -5.88
CA THR A 90 30.63 1.26 -4.82
C THR A 90 30.08 1.75 -3.47
N ILE A 91 29.94 0.83 -2.53
CA ILE A 91 29.49 1.09 -1.16
C ILE A 91 30.64 1.45 -0.21
N ASP A 92 31.89 1.37 -0.69
CA ASP A 92 33.10 1.71 0.09
C ASP A 92 33.47 3.20 -0.03
N GLU A 93 32.83 3.93 -0.96
CA GLU A 93 33.02 5.37 -1.11
C GLU A 93 32.39 6.14 0.06
N PRO A 94 33.03 7.24 0.53
CA PRO A 94 32.40 8.12 1.50
C PRO A 94 31.12 8.72 0.91
N LEU A 95 30.06 8.78 1.71
CA LEU A 95 28.76 9.31 1.30
C LEU A 95 28.14 8.57 0.09
N TRP A 96 28.45 7.29 -0.09
CA TRP A 96 27.89 6.43 -1.15
C TRP A 96 26.34 6.44 -1.18
N PHE A 97 25.72 6.65 -0.01
CA PHE A 97 24.28 6.75 0.22
C PHE A 97 23.65 8.10 -0.16
N LEU A 98 24.44 9.11 -0.58
CA LEU A 98 23.95 10.41 -1.03
C LEU A 98 24.03 10.56 -2.54
N HIS A 99 23.08 11.27 -3.12
CA HIS A 99 23.16 11.69 -4.52
C HIS A 99 24.36 12.63 -4.73
N PRO A 100 25.11 12.50 -5.84
CA PRO A 100 26.31 13.31 -6.15
C PRO A 100 26.14 14.82 -5.93
N PHE A 101 24.99 15.39 -6.28
CA PHE A 101 24.67 16.82 -6.04
C PHE A 101 24.84 17.27 -4.59
N PHE A 102 24.67 16.36 -3.63
CA PHE A 102 24.73 16.65 -2.19
C PHE A 102 26.05 16.22 -1.56
N ARG A 103 26.98 15.66 -2.35
CA ARG A 103 28.32 15.30 -1.87
C ARG A 103 29.24 16.53 -1.94
N PRO A 104 29.97 16.90 -0.87
CA PRO A 104 30.86 18.07 -0.86
C PRO A 104 32.00 17.99 -1.88
N THR A 105 32.52 16.78 -2.11
CA THR A 105 33.70 16.53 -2.95
C THR A 105 33.37 16.33 -4.41
N ASP A 106 32.11 16.01 -4.74
CA ASP A 106 31.66 15.71 -6.10
C ASP A 106 31.61 16.95 -6.99
N ALA A 107 32.09 16.80 -8.23
CA ALA A 107 32.23 17.90 -9.17
C ALA A 107 30.88 18.50 -9.59
N ALA A 108 29.86 17.68 -9.85
CA ALA A 108 28.52 18.16 -10.22
C ALA A 108 27.87 18.89 -9.04
N GLY A 109 28.01 18.35 -7.82
CA GLY A 109 27.54 19.01 -6.60
C GLY A 109 28.24 20.34 -6.33
N LYS A 110 29.55 20.44 -6.58
CA LYS A 110 30.28 21.71 -6.49
C LYS A 110 29.79 22.71 -7.53
N MET A 111 29.55 22.28 -8.77
CA MET A 111 29.02 23.15 -9.82
C MET A 111 27.63 23.67 -9.45
N LEU A 112 26.74 22.79 -8.97
CA LEU A 112 25.40 23.18 -8.55
C LEU A 112 25.41 24.14 -7.34
N ARG A 113 26.32 23.97 -6.37
CA ARG A 113 26.43 24.88 -5.22
C ARG A 113 27.12 26.21 -5.53
N ASN A 114 28.14 26.19 -6.39
CA ASN A 114 28.95 27.38 -6.68
C ASN A 114 28.33 28.26 -7.77
N TYR A 115 27.60 27.64 -8.71
CA TYR A 115 27.02 28.32 -9.88
C TYR A 115 25.51 28.17 -9.97
N GLY A 116 24.91 27.18 -9.30
CA GLY A 116 23.47 27.16 -9.09
C GLY A 116 23.11 28.19 -8.02
N GLN A 117 22.45 29.26 -8.43
CA GLN A 117 21.99 30.29 -7.51
C GLN A 117 20.52 30.05 -7.12
N PRO A 118 20.06 30.60 -5.99
CA PRO A 118 18.64 30.61 -5.67
C PRO A 118 17.84 31.28 -6.80
N TRP A 119 16.66 30.72 -7.10
CA TRP A 119 15.86 31.00 -8.30
C TRP A 119 15.47 32.47 -8.47
N ASP A 120 15.43 33.24 -7.38
CA ASP A 120 15.11 34.67 -7.33
C ASP A 120 16.28 35.56 -7.80
N ALA A 121 17.48 35.00 -7.95
CA ALA A 121 18.69 35.73 -8.34
C ALA A 121 19.04 35.63 -9.85
N ILE A 122 18.46 34.70 -10.62
CA ILE A 122 18.86 34.45 -12.03
C ILE A 122 17.71 34.73 -13.01
N SER A 123 17.91 35.73 -13.86
CA SER A 123 17.16 35.90 -15.11
C SER A 123 17.40 34.71 -16.04
N ILE A 124 16.34 34.15 -16.63
CA ILE A 124 16.42 33.08 -17.63
C ILE A 124 17.47 33.47 -18.70
N PRO A 125 18.46 32.60 -19.00
CA PRO A 125 19.50 32.95 -19.97
C PRO A 125 18.88 33.21 -21.35
N PRO A 126 19.48 34.11 -22.15
CA PRO A 126 18.98 34.38 -23.49
C PRO A 126 19.02 33.11 -24.34
N THR A 127 18.08 33.01 -25.26
CA THR A 127 18.01 31.89 -26.19
C THR A 127 19.14 31.98 -27.22
N ILE A 128 19.78 30.85 -27.47
CA ILE A 128 20.86 30.69 -28.44
C ILE A 128 20.28 30.04 -29.69
N ASN A 129 20.59 30.61 -30.86
CA ASN A 129 20.29 29.97 -32.13
C ASN A 129 21.47 29.08 -32.51
N GLN A 130 21.22 27.78 -32.58
CA GLN A 130 22.20 26.83 -33.07
C GLN A 130 22.36 26.93 -34.59
N VAL A 131 23.49 26.44 -35.09
CA VAL A 131 23.84 26.44 -36.52
C VAL A 131 22.85 25.62 -37.36
N ASN A 132 22.18 24.63 -36.75
CA ASN A 132 21.14 23.80 -37.36
C ASN A 132 19.76 24.52 -37.47
N GLY A 133 19.64 25.75 -36.95
CA GLY A 133 18.40 26.53 -36.93
C GLY A 133 17.50 26.30 -35.71
N GLU A 134 17.88 25.44 -34.77
CA GLU A 134 17.15 25.25 -33.52
C GLU A 134 17.48 26.33 -32.49
N THR A 135 16.50 26.65 -31.66
CA THR A 135 16.61 27.70 -30.63
C THR A 135 16.60 27.06 -29.26
N ILE A 136 17.71 27.13 -28.53
CA ILE A 136 17.92 26.48 -27.22
C ILE A 136 18.03 27.52 -26.11
N CYS A 137 17.43 27.24 -24.96
CA CYS A 137 17.65 28.01 -23.73
C CYS A 137 18.48 27.16 -22.75
N PRO A 138 19.77 27.44 -22.54
CA PRO A 138 20.70 26.51 -21.91
C PRO A 138 20.61 26.51 -20.37
N TYR A 139 19.47 26.09 -19.82
CA TYR A 139 19.32 25.96 -18.36
C TYR A 139 18.54 24.72 -17.95
N VAL A 140 18.81 24.29 -16.72
CA VAL A 140 18.06 23.24 -16.02
C VAL A 140 17.64 23.75 -14.65
N ASP A 141 16.35 23.60 -14.37
CA ASP A 141 15.76 23.85 -13.06
C ASP A 141 15.61 22.54 -12.29
N TYR A 142 15.87 22.59 -10.98
CA TYR A 142 15.86 21.42 -10.10
C TYR A 142 14.80 21.56 -9.02
N PHE A 143 13.91 20.58 -8.89
CA PHE A 143 12.77 20.59 -7.97
C PHE A 143 12.75 19.34 -7.10
N PHE A 144 12.34 19.47 -5.85
CA PHE A 144 11.98 18.29 -5.06
C PHE A 144 10.62 17.75 -5.51
N HIS A 145 10.46 16.43 -5.53
CA HIS A 145 9.25 15.78 -6.03
C HIS A 145 7.99 16.18 -5.25
N TRP A 146 8.12 16.50 -3.96
CA TRP A 146 7.00 16.90 -3.10
C TRP A 146 6.31 18.19 -3.56
N GLN A 147 7.00 19.04 -4.33
CA GLN A 147 6.39 20.25 -4.91
C GLN A 147 5.24 19.92 -5.87
N GLY A 148 5.23 18.72 -6.47
CA GLY A 148 4.09 18.24 -7.25
C GLY A 148 2.82 18.06 -6.41
N TYR A 149 2.95 17.54 -5.19
CA TYR A 149 1.82 17.44 -4.26
C TYR A 149 1.36 18.81 -3.75
N ALA A 150 2.30 19.71 -3.49
CA ALA A 150 1.99 21.09 -3.11
C ALA A 150 1.21 21.81 -4.21
N LEU A 151 1.61 21.63 -5.47
CA LEU A 151 0.92 22.17 -6.63
C LEU A 151 -0.52 21.61 -6.75
N ILE A 152 -0.74 20.33 -6.45
CA ILE A 152 -2.09 19.75 -6.47
C ILE A 152 -3.00 20.39 -5.43
N ASP A 153 -2.51 20.59 -4.21
CA ASP A 153 -3.27 21.28 -3.18
C ASP A 153 -3.55 22.74 -3.56
N LEU A 154 -2.60 23.42 -4.20
CA LEU A 154 -2.80 24.76 -4.75
C LEU A 154 -3.85 24.81 -5.86
N ILE A 155 -3.76 23.90 -6.84
CA ILE A 155 -4.73 23.81 -7.94
C ILE A 155 -6.11 23.55 -7.37
N ARG A 156 -6.23 22.59 -6.46
CA ARG A 156 -7.50 22.26 -5.79
C ARG A 156 -8.07 23.44 -5.01
N ALA A 157 -7.22 24.18 -4.31
CA ALA A 157 -7.61 25.38 -3.58
C ALA A 157 -8.07 26.50 -4.54
N SER A 158 -7.41 26.61 -5.69
CA SER A 158 -7.70 27.61 -6.73
C SER A 158 -8.94 27.24 -7.57
N ASP A 159 -9.21 25.95 -7.77
CA ASP A 159 -10.34 25.37 -8.51
C ASP A 159 -11.60 25.32 -7.63
N CYS A 160 -11.90 26.44 -6.96
CA CYS A 160 -13.04 26.59 -6.07
C CYS A 160 -14.27 27.22 -6.75
N ILE A 161 -14.14 27.66 -8.01
CA ILE A 161 -15.22 28.28 -8.77
C ILE A 161 -15.79 27.26 -9.77
N PRO A 162 -17.05 26.82 -9.60
CA PRO A 162 -17.66 25.85 -10.52
C PRO A 162 -17.85 26.47 -11.92
N PRO A 163 -17.89 25.64 -12.97
CA PRO A 163 -18.14 26.12 -14.33
C PRO A 163 -19.49 26.87 -14.41
N ILE A 164 -19.46 28.03 -15.04
CA ILE A 164 -20.66 28.85 -15.26
C ILE A 164 -21.41 28.27 -16.45
N LEU A 165 -22.48 27.53 -16.17
CA LEU A 165 -23.38 27.00 -17.20
C LEU A 165 -24.30 28.11 -17.71
N HIS A 166 -24.61 28.07 -19.01
CA HIS A 166 -25.53 29.01 -19.64
C HIS A 166 -26.99 28.62 -19.37
N THR A 167 -27.44 28.90 -18.15
CA THR A 167 -28.81 28.64 -17.67
C THR A 167 -29.60 29.95 -17.50
N PRO A 168 -30.94 29.92 -17.41
CA PRO A 168 -31.75 31.12 -17.25
C PRO A 168 -31.39 32.01 -16.05
N ASP A 169 -30.79 31.43 -14.99
CA ASP A 169 -30.31 32.07 -13.77
C ASP A 169 -28.83 32.51 -13.82
N VAL A 170 -28.19 32.49 -15.00
CA VAL A 170 -26.74 32.76 -15.15
C VAL A 170 -26.29 34.09 -14.53
N LYS A 171 -27.13 35.13 -14.61
CA LYS A 171 -26.84 36.44 -14.01
C LYS A 171 -26.75 36.38 -12.48
N GLU A 172 -27.63 35.61 -11.85
CA GLU A 172 -27.64 35.42 -10.39
C GLU A 172 -26.43 34.57 -9.94
N ARG A 173 -26.09 33.53 -10.71
CA ARG A 173 -24.89 32.71 -10.47
C ARG A 173 -23.60 33.52 -10.57
N ILE A 174 -23.46 34.36 -11.60
CA ILE A 174 -22.31 35.26 -11.75
C ILE A 174 -22.21 36.20 -10.54
N GLN A 175 -23.32 36.81 -10.10
CA GLN A 175 -23.33 37.68 -8.93
C GLN A 175 -22.95 36.94 -7.64
N ASN A 176 -23.40 35.70 -7.46
CA ASN A 176 -23.01 34.89 -6.30
C ASN A 176 -21.53 34.48 -6.33
N ILE A 177 -20.96 34.22 -7.51
CA ILE A 177 -19.51 33.99 -7.66
C ILE A 177 -18.74 35.25 -7.30
N VAL A 178 -19.11 36.42 -7.83
CA VAL A 178 -18.48 37.70 -7.50
C VAL A 178 -18.53 37.95 -5.99
N ARG A 179 -19.69 37.77 -5.35
CA ARG A 179 -19.81 37.87 -3.88
C ARG A 179 -18.94 36.86 -3.13
N THR A 180 -18.76 35.66 -3.67
CA THR A 180 -17.91 34.63 -3.08
C THR A 180 -16.44 35.02 -3.18
N VAL A 181 -16.00 35.52 -4.34
CA VAL A 181 -14.65 36.04 -4.57
C VAL A 181 -14.37 37.26 -3.68
N GLU A 182 -15.32 38.20 -3.57
CA GLU A 182 -15.23 39.36 -2.68
C GLU A 182 -15.17 38.94 -1.20
N ARG A 183 -15.93 37.91 -0.79
CA ARG A 183 -15.88 37.34 0.57
C ARG A 183 -14.60 36.57 0.86
N LEU A 184 -13.99 35.97 -0.16
CA LEU A 184 -12.69 35.31 -0.06
C LEU A 184 -11.56 36.35 0.13
N GLY A 185 -11.80 37.62 -0.22
CA GLY A 185 -10.99 38.77 0.20
C GLY A 185 -9.49 38.56 0.01
N ASP A 186 -8.77 38.45 1.13
CA ASP A 186 -7.31 38.30 1.24
C ASP A 186 -6.80 36.84 1.18
N TRP A 187 -7.69 35.86 0.98
CA TRP A 187 -7.29 34.46 0.93
C TRP A 187 -6.55 34.16 -0.38
N SER A 188 -5.23 34.04 -0.29
CA SER A 188 -4.38 33.60 -1.38
C SER A 188 -4.12 32.09 -1.29
N PRO A 189 -4.36 31.31 -2.36
CA PRO A 189 -3.94 29.91 -2.43
C PRO A 189 -2.45 29.74 -2.08
N ASN A 190 -1.60 30.72 -2.43
CA ASN A 190 -0.16 30.70 -2.13
C ASN A 190 0.15 30.63 -0.63
N SER A 191 -0.79 31.01 0.24
CA SER A 191 -0.64 30.82 1.70
C SER A 191 -0.48 29.34 2.09
N LEU A 192 -0.92 28.39 1.25
CA LEU A 192 -0.69 26.96 1.47
C LEU A 192 0.78 26.57 1.38
N LEU A 193 1.58 27.29 0.59
CA LEU A 193 3.01 27.05 0.44
C LEU A 193 3.82 27.55 1.64
N THR A 194 3.32 28.56 2.35
CA THR A 194 4.06 29.23 3.44
C THR A 194 3.51 28.91 4.84
N ALA A 195 2.26 28.46 4.95
CA ALA A 195 1.65 28.18 6.25
C ALA A 195 2.34 27.00 6.98
N PRO A 196 2.71 27.15 8.26
CA PRO A 196 3.39 26.10 9.05
C PRO A 196 2.59 24.80 9.18
N GLN A 197 1.26 24.88 9.17
CA GLN A 197 0.35 23.73 9.22
C GLN A 197 0.05 23.10 7.85
N ARG A 198 0.76 23.54 6.80
CA ARG A 198 0.64 23.12 5.40
C ARG A 198 2.04 22.85 4.82
N TRP A 199 2.23 23.09 3.53
CA TRP A 199 3.49 22.83 2.83
C TRP A 199 4.67 23.66 3.38
N GLY A 200 4.41 24.80 4.02
CA GLY A 200 5.44 25.55 4.74
C GLY A 200 6.06 24.79 5.92
N GLY A 201 5.30 23.89 6.57
CA GLY A 201 5.82 22.97 7.59
C GLY A 201 6.24 21.60 7.05
N PHE A 202 5.54 21.10 6.02
CA PHE A 202 5.80 19.75 5.48
C PHE A 202 7.02 19.67 4.55
N ALA A 203 7.47 20.81 3.99
CA ALA A 203 8.55 20.82 3.00
C ALA A 203 9.83 20.15 3.51
N GLN A 204 10.25 20.44 4.74
CA GLN A 204 11.47 19.86 5.30
C GLN A 204 11.38 18.34 5.44
N SER A 205 10.30 17.84 6.05
CA SER A 205 10.09 16.40 6.25
C SER A 205 9.95 15.65 4.93
N MET A 206 9.22 16.22 3.97
CA MET A 206 9.10 15.65 2.62
C MET A 206 10.43 15.65 1.86
N THR A 207 11.30 16.63 2.10
CA THR A 207 12.64 16.67 1.50
C THR A 207 13.51 15.51 2.00
N TRP A 208 13.41 15.14 3.28
CA TRP A 208 14.08 13.93 3.79
C TRP A 208 13.63 12.67 3.04
N ILE A 209 12.34 12.57 2.73
CA ILE A 209 11.78 11.45 1.96
C ILE A 209 12.27 11.47 0.51
N SER A 210 12.44 12.65 -0.12
CA SER A 210 13.06 12.75 -1.44
C SER A 210 14.46 12.13 -1.46
N HIS A 211 15.28 12.42 -0.44
CA HIS A 211 16.60 11.81 -0.28
C HIS A 211 16.54 10.30 -0.09
N TYR A 212 15.67 9.83 0.81
CA TYR A 212 15.52 8.40 1.07
C TYR A 212 15.02 7.64 -0.16
N ARG A 213 14.05 8.19 -0.89
CA ARG A 213 13.53 7.63 -2.15
C ARG A 213 14.64 7.47 -3.19
N ALA A 214 15.44 8.50 -3.39
CA ALA A 214 16.55 8.46 -4.33
C ALA A 214 17.59 7.40 -3.91
N PHE A 215 17.96 7.36 -2.63
CA PHE A 215 18.90 6.37 -2.09
C PHE A 215 18.39 4.93 -2.31
N ARG A 216 17.13 4.68 -1.94
CA ARG A 216 16.48 3.38 -2.10
C ARG A 216 16.45 2.94 -3.56
N ASN A 217 16.15 3.85 -4.49
CA ASN A 217 16.13 3.57 -5.93
C ASN A 217 17.54 3.26 -6.46
N ALA A 218 18.55 4.05 -6.06
CA ALA A 218 19.94 3.81 -6.45
C ALA A 218 20.45 2.45 -5.90
N LEU A 219 20.06 2.08 -4.67
CA LEU A 219 20.42 0.80 -4.07
C LEU A 219 19.71 -0.38 -4.75
N ALA A 220 18.45 -0.22 -5.15
CA ALA A 220 17.74 -1.24 -5.93
C ALA A 220 18.48 -1.56 -7.23
N THR A 221 18.96 -0.53 -7.94
CA THR A 221 19.78 -0.70 -9.15
C THR A 221 21.10 -1.41 -8.84
N TRP A 222 21.78 -1.04 -7.76
CA TRP A 222 23.03 -1.71 -7.35
C TRP A 222 22.82 -3.20 -7.04
N ASN A 223 21.72 -3.54 -6.38
CA ASN A 223 21.33 -4.93 -6.06
C ASN A 223 20.98 -5.77 -7.30
N LEU A 224 20.73 -5.18 -8.48
CA LEU A 224 20.57 -5.94 -9.71
C LEU A 224 21.91 -6.50 -10.21
N ALA A 225 23.02 -5.80 -9.89
CA ALA A 225 24.36 -6.18 -10.30
C ALA A 225 25.15 -6.94 -9.21
N HIS A 226 24.65 -6.98 -7.97
CA HIS A 226 25.34 -7.54 -6.81
C HIS A 226 24.41 -8.43 -5.98
N THR A 227 24.97 -9.29 -5.12
CA THR A 227 24.17 -10.07 -4.18
C THR A 227 23.48 -9.14 -3.18
N ARG A 228 22.16 -9.26 -3.07
CA ARG A 228 21.35 -8.45 -2.15
C ARG A 228 21.76 -8.71 -0.70
N ASP A 229 22.31 -7.68 -0.05
CA ASP A 229 22.66 -7.68 1.36
C ASP A 229 21.76 -6.71 2.15
N PRO A 230 20.89 -7.20 3.05
CA PRO A 230 20.05 -6.36 3.91
C PRO A 230 20.83 -5.39 4.80
N GLU A 231 22.06 -5.74 5.21
CA GLU A 231 22.87 -4.90 6.10
C GLU A 231 23.37 -3.64 5.38
N VAL A 232 23.60 -3.71 4.06
CA VAL A 232 23.97 -2.54 3.25
C VAL A 232 22.83 -1.52 3.24
N HIS A 233 21.58 -1.97 3.06
CA HIS A 233 20.41 -1.09 3.11
C HIS A 233 20.31 -0.41 4.47
N LYS A 234 20.40 -1.18 5.55
CA LYS A 234 20.34 -0.67 6.92
C LYS A 234 21.46 0.33 7.23
N ARG A 235 22.71 0.03 6.81
CA ARG A 235 23.85 0.95 6.95
C ARG A 235 23.58 2.28 6.25
N GLY A 236 23.17 2.25 4.98
CA GLY A 236 22.86 3.47 4.24
C GLY A 236 21.69 4.26 4.83
N CYS A 237 20.66 3.60 5.39
CA CYS A 237 19.58 4.26 6.12
C CYS A 237 20.09 5.04 7.35
N ILE A 238 20.99 4.44 8.14
CA ILE A 238 21.58 5.05 9.34
C ILE A 238 22.48 6.21 8.96
N GLU A 239 23.35 6.03 7.96
CA GLU A 239 24.27 7.07 7.50
C GLU A 239 23.52 8.26 6.88
N LEU A 240 22.45 8.01 6.12
CA LEU A 240 21.57 9.05 5.59
C LEU A 240 20.86 9.82 6.70
N ALA A 241 20.33 9.12 7.70
CA ALA A 241 19.66 9.74 8.84
C ALA A 241 20.62 10.62 9.64
N ALA A 242 21.85 10.14 9.89
CA ALA A 242 22.89 10.92 10.55
C ALA A 242 23.27 12.18 9.74
N HIS A 243 23.38 12.06 8.41
CA HIS A 243 23.68 13.20 7.55
C HIS A 243 22.57 14.26 7.54
N LEU A 244 21.30 13.84 7.54
CA LEU A 244 20.16 14.75 7.54
C LEU A 244 19.78 15.27 8.94
N GLY A 245 20.45 14.81 10.00
CA GLY A 245 20.10 15.14 11.39
C GLY A 245 18.76 14.56 11.84
N VAL A 246 18.33 13.44 11.24
CA VAL A 246 17.05 12.78 11.51
C VAL A 246 17.26 11.63 12.47
N THR A 247 16.51 11.61 13.57
CA THR A 247 16.46 10.46 14.49
C THR A 247 15.21 9.61 14.24
N ALA A 248 15.20 8.37 14.73
CA ALA A 248 14.00 7.53 14.69
C ALA A 248 12.79 8.19 15.38
N GLU A 249 13.02 8.92 16.47
CA GLU A 249 11.96 9.65 17.20
C GLU A 249 11.42 10.82 16.38
N THR A 250 12.30 11.63 15.79
CA THR A 250 11.93 12.74 14.92
C THR A 250 11.14 12.23 13.70
N LEU A 251 11.62 11.16 13.06
CA LEU A 251 10.95 10.55 11.91
C LEU A 251 9.58 9.97 12.30
N SER A 252 9.48 9.25 13.41
CA SER A 252 8.20 8.74 13.94
C SER A 252 7.20 9.87 14.21
N THR A 253 7.67 11.02 14.72
CA THR A 253 6.83 12.17 15.02
C THR A 253 6.32 12.83 13.73
N VAL A 254 7.22 13.03 12.76
CA VAL A 254 6.89 13.60 11.45
C VAL A 254 5.91 12.73 10.67
N ILE A 255 6.10 11.41 10.65
CA ILE A 255 5.15 10.50 9.96
C ILE A 255 3.75 10.67 10.54
N LYS A 256 3.62 10.70 11.87
CA LYS A 256 2.32 10.88 12.53
C LYS A 256 1.73 12.28 12.29
N ASN A 257 2.51 13.33 12.51
CA ASN A 257 1.99 14.70 12.62
C ASN A 257 1.91 15.43 11.28
N ASP A 258 2.76 15.08 10.31
CA ASP A 258 2.80 15.70 9.00
C ASP A 258 2.15 14.79 7.98
N PHE A 259 2.69 13.58 7.80
CA PHE A 259 2.29 12.72 6.67
C PHE A 259 0.91 12.11 6.85
N LEU A 260 0.62 11.51 8.00
CA LEU A 260 -0.71 10.96 8.28
C LEU A 260 -1.78 12.05 8.41
N ARG A 261 -1.39 13.28 8.79
CA ARG A 261 -2.30 14.43 8.80
C ARG A 261 -2.59 14.95 7.40
N LEU A 262 -1.59 15.03 6.52
CA LEU A 262 -1.78 15.35 5.11
C LEU A 262 -2.67 14.28 4.43
N ALA A 263 -2.39 13.01 4.71
CA ALA A 263 -3.16 11.88 4.20
C ALA A 263 -4.63 11.96 4.63
N ASP A 264 -4.92 12.30 5.89
CA ASP A 264 -6.28 12.49 6.39
C ASP A 264 -7.03 13.59 5.63
N GLN A 265 -6.38 14.73 5.40
CA GLN A 265 -6.96 15.83 4.63
C GLN A 265 -7.32 15.40 3.22
N TRP A 266 -6.48 14.59 2.59
CA TRP A 266 -6.70 14.07 1.24
C TRP A 266 -7.81 13.01 1.22
N ILE A 267 -7.85 12.08 2.19
CA ILE A 267 -8.92 11.07 2.32
C ILE A 267 -10.29 11.74 2.44
N ARG A 268 -10.44 12.70 3.36
CA ARG A 268 -11.70 13.45 3.55
C ARG A 268 -12.18 14.16 2.29
N THR A 269 -11.25 14.51 1.42
CA THR A 269 -11.54 15.20 0.15
C THR A 269 -11.83 14.19 -0.97
N LYS A 270 -11.16 13.04 -0.96
CA LYS A 270 -11.35 11.92 -1.89
C LYS A 270 -12.73 11.30 -1.81
N ASP A 271 -13.34 11.25 -0.62
CA ASP A 271 -14.73 10.81 -0.44
C ASP A 271 -15.74 11.64 -1.25
N ARG A 272 -15.32 12.81 -1.77
CA ARG A 272 -16.11 13.68 -2.64
C ARG A 272 -15.77 13.53 -4.14
N LYS A 273 -14.96 12.54 -4.54
CA LYS A 273 -14.44 12.31 -5.90
C LYS A 273 -13.76 13.55 -6.50
N ASN A 274 -12.56 13.87 -6.00
CA ASN A 274 -11.79 15.01 -6.48
C ASN A 274 -10.80 14.61 -7.58
N VAL A 275 -10.98 15.19 -8.77
CA VAL A 275 -10.20 14.88 -9.97
C VAL A 275 -8.68 15.11 -9.83
N TRP A 276 -8.25 15.99 -8.91
CA TRP A 276 -6.85 16.34 -8.72
C TRP A 276 -6.13 15.41 -7.72
N ILE A 277 -6.83 14.96 -6.67
CA ILE A 277 -6.23 14.14 -5.60
C ILE A 277 -6.14 12.66 -6.02
N ASP A 278 -7.15 12.15 -6.72
CA ASP A 278 -7.25 10.72 -7.02
C ASP A 278 -6.02 10.16 -7.76
N PRO A 279 -5.47 10.82 -8.80
CA PRO A 279 -4.27 10.32 -9.48
C PRO A 279 -3.00 10.38 -8.60
N ALA A 280 -2.89 11.42 -7.77
CA ALA A 280 -1.70 11.67 -6.95
C ALA A 280 -1.66 10.88 -5.63
N TRP A 281 -2.80 10.36 -5.19
CA TRP A 281 -2.95 9.62 -3.94
C TRP A 281 -1.96 8.46 -3.83
N THR A 282 -1.80 7.68 -4.90
CA THR A 282 -0.87 6.53 -4.94
C THR A 282 0.58 6.95 -4.67
N GLY A 283 0.99 8.10 -5.21
CA GLY A 283 2.32 8.65 -4.96
C GLY A 283 2.52 9.00 -3.48
N LEU A 284 1.55 9.69 -2.87
CA LEU A 284 1.62 10.03 -1.45
C LEU A 284 1.65 8.78 -0.56
N GLN A 285 0.84 7.76 -0.87
CA GLN A 285 0.87 6.48 -0.16
C GLN A 285 2.26 5.82 -0.22
N GLN A 286 2.92 5.89 -1.38
CA GLN A 286 4.25 5.32 -1.57
C GLN A 286 5.31 6.05 -0.74
N ASP A 287 5.26 7.38 -0.67
CA ASP A 287 6.19 8.16 0.15
C ASP A 287 5.96 7.94 1.66
N ILE A 288 4.71 7.76 2.09
CA ILE A 288 4.38 7.36 3.47
C ILE A 288 4.93 5.98 3.77
N TYR A 289 4.78 5.02 2.85
CA TYR A 289 5.36 3.69 2.99
C TYR A 289 6.90 3.77 3.11
N PHE A 290 7.56 4.58 2.29
CA PHE A 290 9.02 4.78 2.36
C PHE A 290 9.47 5.39 3.67
N ALA A 291 8.73 6.35 4.22
CA ALA A 291 9.02 6.92 5.52
C ALA A 291 8.95 5.86 6.63
N VAL A 292 7.94 5.00 6.61
CA VAL A 292 7.79 3.90 7.58
C VAL A 292 8.86 2.83 7.38
N GLU A 293 9.17 2.46 6.14
CA GLU A 293 10.27 1.54 5.81
C GLU A 293 11.60 2.04 6.37
N TRP A 294 11.90 3.34 6.20
CA TRP A 294 13.09 3.96 6.77
C TRP A 294 13.09 3.90 8.30
N LEU A 295 11.96 4.21 8.93
CA LEU A 295 11.81 4.12 10.39
C LEU A 295 12.02 2.69 10.91
N CYS A 296 11.51 1.67 10.21
CA CYS A 296 11.77 0.27 10.52
C CYS A 296 13.27 -0.04 10.47
N SER A 297 14.00 0.44 9.45
CA SER A 297 15.46 0.26 9.37
C SER A 297 16.21 0.92 10.54
N LEU A 298 15.74 2.07 11.04
CA LEU A 298 16.39 2.78 12.15
C LEU A 298 16.10 2.15 13.52
N THR A 299 14.98 1.45 13.67
CA THR A 299 14.51 0.92 14.97
C THR A 299 14.60 -0.60 15.09
N ASN A 300 14.79 -1.31 13.98
CA ASN A 300 14.58 -2.76 13.85
C ASN A 300 13.16 -3.25 14.18
N ASN A 301 12.21 -2.33 14.37
CA ASN A 301 10.80 -2.68 14.47
C ASN A 301 10.26 -3.11 13.11
N LYS A 302 9.18 -3.88 13.11
CA LYS A 302 8.46 -4.29 11.91
C LYS A 302 7.38 -3.27 11.55
N LEU A 303 6.95 -3.30 10.30
CA LEU A 303 5.83 -2.50 9.82
C LEU A 303 4.55 -2.73 10.66
N ASP A 304 4.30 -3.97 11.06
CA ASP A 304 3.16 -4.36 11.90
C ASP A 304 3.16 -3.62 13.25
N ASP A 305 4.32 -3.36 13.85
CA ASP A 305 4.43 -2.63 15.12
C ASP A 305 3.93 -1.19 14.97
N TYR A 306 4.18 -0.55 13.82
CA TYR A 306 3.74 0.83 13.54
C TYR A 306 2.28 0.90 13.13
N LEU A 307 1.79 -0.08 12.40
CA LEU A 307 0.37 -0.19 12.09
C LEU A 307 -0.46 -0.38 13.36
N GLU A 308 0.03 -1.17 14.33
CA GLU A 308 -0.58 -1.28 15.67
C GLU A 308 -0.48 0.03 16.45
N LYS A 309 0.72 0.64 16.52
CA LYS A 309 0.98 1.89 17.25
C LYS A 309 0.11 3.06 16.80
N TRP A 310 -0.18 3.15 15.50
CA TRP A 310 -0.99 4.22 14.91
C TRP A 310 -2.40 3.75 14.50
N SER A 311 -2.85 2.62 15.03
CA SER A 311 -4.26 2.25 15.03
C SER A 311 -5.00 3.04 16.11
N ARG A 312 -6.25 3.44 15.86
CA ARG A 312 -7.11 4.05 16.88
C ARG A 312 -7.94 2.96 17.53
N PRO A 313 -7.86 2.79 18.85
CA PRO A 313 -8.88 2.07 19.59
C PRO A 313 -10.24 2.75 19.40
N SER A 314 -11.32 1.96 19.34
CA SER A 314 -12.70 2.40 19.08
C SER A 314 -13.26 3.47 20.04
N HIS A 315 -12.52 3.85 21.09
CA HIS A 315 -12.91 4.82 22.11
C HIS A 315 -12.01 6.07 22.17
N GLN A 316 -10.97 6.19 21.33
CA GLN A 316 -10.13 7.39 21.31
C GLN A 316 -10.79 8.50 20.49
N GLN A 317 -10.70 9.74 21.01
CA GLN A 317 -11.17 10.92 20.29
C GLN A 317 -10.31 11.15 19.05
N TYR A 318 -10.97 11.42 17.94
CA TYR A 318 -10.33 11.75 16.67
C TYR A 318 -9.45 13.00 16.80
N ASP A 319 -8.15 12.86 16.48
CA ASP A 319 -7.10 13.88 16.68
C ASP A 319 -6.60 14.53 15.36
N GLY A 320 -7.24 14.25 14.22
CA GLY A 320 -6.86 14.85 12.94
C GLY A 320 -5.82 14.08 12.12
N THR A 321 -5.46 12.85 12.50
CA THR A 321 -4.49 12.01 11.75
C THR A 321 -5.15 10.80 11.11
N ALA A 322 -4.74 10.37 9.93
CA ALA A 322 -5.26 9.11 9.37
C ALA A 322 -4.64 7.92 10.11
N GLU A 323 -5.35 6.79 10.18
CA GLU A 323 -4.74 5.53 10.62
C GLU A 323 -3.83 5.01 9.51
N LEU A 324 -2.65 4.48 9.86
CA LEU A 324 -1.70 4.00 8.85
C LEU A 324 -2.31 2.88 7.98
N ILE A 325 -3.18 2.04 8.54
CA ILE A 325 -3.92 0.99 7.84
C ILE A 325 -4.91 1.54 6.80
N ALA A 326 -5.49 2.73 7.05
CA ALA A 326 -6.40 3.39 6.12
C ALA A 326 -5.64 4.10 4.99
N VAL A 327 -4.38 4.48 5.24
CA VAL A 327 -3.52 5.14 4.26
C VAL A 327 -2.83 4.13 3.35
N LEU A 328 -2.21 3.08 3.89
CA LEU A 328 -1.44 2.13 3.07
C LEU A 328 -2.35 1.01 2.53
N PRO A 329 -2.30 0.68 1.22
CA PRO A 329 -3.18 -0.31 0.60
C PRO A 329 -2.74 -1.76 0.89
N LEU A 330 -2.41 -2.07 2.13
CA LEU A 330 -1.90 -3.38 2.56
C LEU A 330 -3.07 -4.30 2.92
N LYS A 331 -3.72 -4.85 1.88
CA LYS A 331 -4.93 -5.68 2.03
C LYS A 331 -4.74 -6.87 2.99
N PHE A 332 -3.56 -7.50 3.00
CA PHE A 332 -3.28 -8.60 3.94
C PHE A 332 -3.40 -8.20 5.41
N PHE A 333 -3.12 -6.93 5.73
CA PHE A 333 -3.17 -6.42 7.10
C PHE A 333 -4.60 -6.05 7.49
N SER A 334 -5.37 -5.43 6.58
CA SER A 334 -6.81 -5.23 6.80
C SER A 334 -7.55 -6.55 6.98
N ASP A 335 -7.21 -7.55 6.17
CA ASP A 335 -7.81 -8.89 6.24
C ASP A 335 -7.50 -9.58 7.58
N ARG A 336 -6.29 -9.38 8.15
CA ARG A 336 -5.94 -9.85 9.49
C ARG A 336 -6.81 -9.21 10.58
N TYR A 337 -6.92 -7.89 10.59
CA TYR A 337 -7.69 -7.19 11.63
C TYR A 337 -9.16 -7.56 11.56
N PHE A 338 -9.71 -7.57 10.34
CA PHE A 338 -11.07 -8.01 10.09
C PHE A 338 -11.30 -9.44 10.59
N PHE A 339 -10.36 -10.35 10.32
CA PHE A 339 -10.43 -11.71 10.83
C PHE A 339 -10.38 -11.77 12.36
N LEU A 340 -9.45 -11.05 13.01
CA LEU A 340 -9.33 -11.06 14.48
C LEU A 340 -10.57 -10.52 15.18
N ASP A 341 -11.20 -9.49 14.61
CA ASP A 341 -12.45 -8.92 15.09
C ASP A 341 -13.59 -9.94 14.94
N MET A 342 -13.82 -10.44 13.73
CA MET A 342 -14.97 -11.27 13.40
C MET A 342 -14.87 -12.73 13.86
N ALA A 343 -13.68 -13.36 13.81
CA ALA A 343 -13.52 -14.78 14.15
C ALA A 343 -13.93 -15.08 15.60
N SER A 344 -13.75 -14.11 16.50
CA SER A 344 -14.15 -14.23 17.91
C SER A 344 -15.66 -14.55 18.06
N HIS A 345 -16.50 -13.94 17.22
CA HIS A 345 -17.95 -14.17 17.20
C HIS A 345 -18.31 -15.60 16.78
N TYR A 346 -17.64 -16.11 15.73
CA TYR A 346 -17.87 -17.46 15.22
C TYR A 346 -17.30 -18.56 16.13
N LEU A 347 -16.24 -18.26 16.89
CA LEU A 347 -15.60 -19.21 17.81
C LEU A 347 -16.28 -19.27 19.18
N LYS A 348 -17.14 -18.30 19.53
CA LYS A 348 -17.82 -18.24 20.82
C LYS A 348 -18.53 -19.55 21.21
N PRO A 349 -19.36 -20.19 20.34
CA PRO A 349 -20.04 -21.43 20.70
C PRO A 349 -19.08 -22.59 20.99
N PHE A 350 -17.89 -22.58 20.39
CA PHE A 350 -16.88 -23.62 20.57
C PHE A 350 -16.03 -23.39 21.83
N ASN A 351 -15.70 -22.12 22.13
CA ASN A 351 -14.91 -21.73 23.30
C ASN A 351 -15.55 -22.12 24.63
N GLU A 352 -16.88 -22.26 24.68
CA GLU A 352 -17.61 -22.73 25.87
C GLU A 352 -17.26 -24.18 26.25
N PHE A 353 -16.84 -25.00 25.28
CA PHE A 353 -16.46 -26.41 25.47
C PHE A 353 -14.94 -26.62 25.61
N LEU A 354 -14.15 -25.55 25.49
CA LEU A 354 -12.71 -25.55 25.68
C LEU A 354 -12.37 -25.13 27.11
N ALA A 355 -11.31 -25.72 27.67
CA ALA A 355 -10.75 -25.23 28.93
C ALA A 355 -10.31 -23.77 28.75
N GLU A 356 -10.39 -22.96 29.81
CA GLU A 356 -10.10 -21.51 29.72
C GLU A 356 -8.76 -21.20 29.05
N LYS A 357 -7.71 -21.96 29.40
CA LYS A 357 -6.39 -21.84 28.79
C LYS A 357 -6.37 -22.14 27.29
N GLU A 358 -7.27 -22.99 26.78
CA GLU A 358 -7.36 -23.44 25.38
C GLU A 358 -8.29 -22.58 24.52
N ARG A 359 -9.03 -21.64 25.12
CA ARG A 359 -9.99 -20.81 24.40
C ARG A 359 -9.28 -19.93 23.37
N LEU A 360 -9.83 -19.90 22.16
CA LEU A 360 -9.33 -19.10 21.04
C LEU A 360 -9.95 -17.70 21.12
N VAL A 361 -9.46 -16.89 22.05
CA VAL A 361 -9.91 -15.51 22.30
C VAL A 361 -8.71 -14.56 22.43
N ASP A 362 -8.96 -13.28 22.19
CA ASP A 362 -8.07 -12.15 22.48
C ASP A 362 -6.59 -12.40 22.08
N SER A 363 -5.67 -12.30 23.05
CA SER A 363 -4.23 -12.41 22.86
C SER A 363 -3.79 -13.80 22.37
N ARG A 364 -4.50 -14.86 22.77
CA ARG A 364 -4.21 -16.23 22.28
C ARG A 364 -4.58 -16.35 20.81
N LEU A 365 -5.77 -15.90 20.43
CA LEU A 365 -6.18 -15.88 19.02
C LEU A 365 -5.20 -15.05 18.17
N LYS A 366 -4.85 -13.84 18.63
CA LYS A 366 -3.86 -12.98 17.98
C LYS A 366 -2.52 -13.70 17.82
N GLY A 367 -2.00 -14.31 18.88
CA GLY A 367 -0.73 -15.03 18.86
C GLY A 367 -0.71 -16.20 17.87
N ILE A 368 -1.79 -16.98 17.80
CA ILE A 368 -1.93 -18.08 16.83
C ILE A 368 -1.96 -17.53 15.41
N VAL A 369 -2.79 -16.52 15.13
CA VAL A 369 -2.92 -15.90 13.80
C VAL A 369 -1.57 -15.32 13.35
N ASP A 370 -0.87 -14.60 14.21
CA ASP A 370 0.43 -14.01 13.88
C ASP A 370 1.51 -15.08 13.64
N ASN A 371 1.52 -16.15 14.46
CA ASN A 371 2.39 -17.29 14.23
C ASN A 371 2.12 -17.93 12.87
N LEU A 372 0.85 -18.24 12.55
CA LEU A 372 0.45 -18.86 11.29
C LEU A 372 0.85 -18.03 10.08
N ARG A 373 0.64 -16.72 10.11
CA ARG A 373 1.08 -15.81 9.03
C ARG A 373 2.59 -15.89 8.80
N SER A 374 3.38 -15.99 9.87
CA SER A 374 4.84 -16.06 9.77
C SER A 374 5.36 -17.40 9.26
N VAL A 375 4.68 -18.52 9.55
CA VAL A 375 5.19 -19.88 9.26
C VAL A 375 4.45 -20.61 8.13
N ASN A 376 3.26 -20.17 7.75
CA ASN A 376 2.33 -20.79 6.80
C ASN A 376 1.84 -19.76 5.76
N TYR A 377 2.65 -19.47 4.74
CA TYR A 377 2.36 -18.41 3.76
C TYR A 377 0.98 -18.52 3.06
N PRO A 378 0.37 -19.70 2.83
CA PRO A 378 -0.99 -19.80 2.30
C PRO A 378 -2.08 -19.18 3.20
N PHE A 379 -1.79 -18.97 4.49
CA PHE A 379 -2.75 -18.47 5.47
C PHE A 379 -3.23 -17.04 5.17
N ASP A 380 -2.39 -16.16 4.61
CA ASP A 380 -2.85 -14.83 4.18
C ASP A 380 -3.94 -14.94 3.09
N GLY A 381 -3.87 -15.98 2.23
CA GLY A 381 -4.91 -16.27 1.25
C GLY A 381 -6.22 -16.72 1.89
N PHE A 382 -6.16 -17.41 3.04
CA PHE A 382 -7.34 -17.76 3.84
C PHE A 382 -7.98 -16.51 4.47
N LEU A 383 -7.18 -15.62 5.07
CA LEU A 383 -7.67 -14.35 5.65
C LEU A 383 -8.37 -13.48 4.59
N SER A 384 -7.82 -13.43 3.38
CA SER A 384 -8.45 -12.67 2.29
C SER A 384 -9.76 -13.27 1.82
N SER A 385 -9.83 -14.60 1.67
CA SER A 385 -11.09 -15.27 1.33
C SER A 385 -12.15 -15.12 2.42
N PHE A 386 -11.74 -15.06 3.69
CA PHE A 386 -12.64 -14.78 4.81
C PHE A 386 -13.25 -13.38 4.73
N SER A 387 -12.42 -12.37 4.42
CA SER A 387 -12.90 -10.98 4.26
C SER A 387 -13.83 -10.84 3.05
N GLN A 388 -13.47 -11.46 1.91
CA GLN A 388 -14.32 -11.48 0.70
C GLN A 388 -15.68 -12.14 0.93
N LEU A 389 -15.74 -13.23 1.70
CA LEU A 389 -17.00 -13.86 2.09
C LEU A 389 -17.91 -12.86 2.82
N HIS A 390 -17.37 -12.06 3.74
CA HIS A 390 -18.16 -11.09 4.50
C HIS A 390 -18.61 -9.89 3.68
N ASP A 391 -17.76 -9.40 2.77
CA ASP A 391 -18.16 -8.35 1.82
C ASP A 391 -19.41 -8.80 1.03
N GLU A 392 -19.47 -10.06 0.61
CA GLU A 392 -20.61 -10.59 -0.12
C GLU A 392 -21.84 -10.82 0.76
N LEU A 393 -21.68 -11.35 1.97
CA LEU A 393 -22.77 -11.56 2.94
C LEU A 393 -23.37 -10.23 3.45
N THR A 394 -22.59 -9.15 3.47
CA THR A 394 -23.01 -7.84 4.02
C THR A 394 -23.48 -6.85 2.97
N PHE A 395 -23.16 -7.06 1.70
CA PHE A 395 -23.47 -6.11 0.64
C PHE A 395 -24.96 -5.79 0.55
N LYS A 396 -25.24 -4.50 0.31
CA LYS A 396 -26.59 -3.95 0.12
C LYS A 396 -26.68 -3.38 -1.29
N SER A 397 -27.72 -3.73 -2.03
CA SER A 397 -27.97 -3.22 -3.40
C SER A 397 -28.08 -1.69 -3.48
N LYS A 398 -28.31 -1.01 -2.35
CA LYS A 398 -28.31 0.45 -2.24
C LYS A 398 -26.93 1.07 -2.48
N ASP A 399 -25.84 0.32 -2.28
CA ASP A 399 -24.47 0.83 -2.36
C ASP A 399 -23.98 0.97 -3.82
N PHE A 400 -24.67 0.36 -4.80
CA PHE A 400 -24.28 0.34 -6.22
C PHE A 400 -25.37 0.84 -7.18
N GLY A 401 -26.19 1.81 -6.76
CA GLY A 401 -27.11 2.49 -7.68
C GLY A 401 -28.31 1.65 -8.15
N LYS A 402 -28.73 0.65 -7.35
CA LYS A 402 -29.96 -0.16 -7.53
C LYS A 402 -30.00 -1.12 -8.74
N LEU A 403 -28.93 -1.24 -9.52
CA LEU A 403 -28.85 -2.21 -10.62
C LEU A 403 -27.78 -3.27 -10.29
N ASP A 404 -28.18 -4.29 -9.53
CA ASP A 404 -27.37 -5.50 -9.36
C ASP A 404 -28.16 -6.70 -9.89
N PHE A 405 -27.67 -7.29 -10.99
CA PHE A 405 -28.26 -8.45 -11.64
C PHE A 405 -27.55 -9.77 -11.27
N ARG A 406 -26.61 -9.75 -10.32
CA ARG A 406 -25.87 -10.96 -9.92
C ARG A 406 -26.77 -11.86 -9.07
N ASN A 407 -26.88 -13.13 -9.47
CA ASN A 407 -27.33 -14.20 -8.58
C ASN A 407 -26.18 -14.51 -7.63
N ARG A 408 -26.30 -14.06 -6.39
CA ARG A 408 -25.24 -14.28 -5.39
C ARG A 408 -25.22 -15.74 -4.94
N ARG A 409 -24.00 -16.24 -4.78
CA ARG A 409 -23.75 -17.63 -4.39
C ARG A 409 -22.81 -17.68 -3.19
N PRO A 410 -23.32 -17.46 -1.96
CA PRO A 410 -22.51 -17.61 -0.74
C PRO A 410 -21.73 -18.94 -0.70
N LEU A 411 -22.30 -20.02 -1.25
CA LEU A 411 -21.66 -21.34 -1.33
C LEU A 411 -20.26 -21.30 -1.97
N ASP A 412 -20.09 -20.51 -3.04
CA ASP A 412 -18.81 -20.38 -3.75
C ASP A 412 -17.71 -19.84 -2.82
N PHE A 413 -18.07 -18.91 -1.92
CA PHE A 413 -17.14 -18.30 -0.97
C PHE A 413 -16.82 -19.23 0.21
N TYR A 414 -17.80 -19.99 0.70
CA TYR A 414 -17.56 -21.03 1.71
C TYR A 414 -16.66 -22.15 1.16
N SER A 415 -16.92 -22.59 -0.08
CA SER A 415 -16.07 -23.56 -0.79
C SER A 415 -14.64 -23.03 -0.96
N LEU A 416 -14.49 -21.79 -1.42
CA LEU A 416 -13.19 -21.13 -1.54
C LEU A 416 -12.46 -21.08 -0.19
N LEU A 417 -13.14 -20.72 0.89
CA LEU A 417 -12.55 -20.67 2.22
C LEU A 417 -12.03 -22.05 2.67
N ALA A 418 -12.81 -23.12 2.43
CA ALA A 418 -12.40 -24.48 2.76
C ALA A 418 -11.24 -24.99 1.87
N VAL A 419 -11.20 -24.59 0.58
CA VAL A 419 -10.05 -24.86 -0.30
C VAL A 419 -8.79 -24.15 0.21
N ARG A 420 -8.91 -22.91 0.70
CA ARG A 420 -7.77 -22.20 1.33
C ARG A 420 -7.32 -22.88 2.62
N ALA A 421 -8.26 -23.37 3.44
CA ALA A 421 -7.94 -24.16 4.62
C ALA A 421 -7.19 -25.47 4.24
N GLU A 422 -7.67 -26.20 3.22
CA GLU A 422 -6.98 -27.38 2.69
C GLU A 422 -5.53 -27.06 2.27
N GLY A 423 -5.32 -25.94 1.58
CA GLY A 423 -3.99 -25.47 1.20
C GLY A 423 -3.06 -25.23 2.39
N CYS A 424 -3.57 -24.62 3.46
CA CYS A 424 -2.81 -24.38 4.69
C CYS A 424 -2.43 -25.68 5.42
N LEU A 425 -3.36 -26.64 5.51
CA LEU A 425 -3.12 -27.95 6.14
C LEU A 425 -2.12 -28.78 5.32
N MET A 426 -2.28 -28.82 4.00
CA MET A 426 -1.35 -29.50 3.09
C MET A 426 0.05 -28.89 3.19
N PHE A 427 0.16 -27.55 3.25
CA PHE A 427 1.44 -26.88 3.41
C PHE A 427 2.13 -27.25 4.72
N ALA A 428 1.39 -27.28 5.83
CA ALA A 428 1.94 -27.69 7.12
C ALA A 428 2.50 -29.12 7.08
N LEU A 429 1.76 -30.07 6.51
CA LEU A 429 2.22 -31.46 6.31
C LEU A 429 3.42 -31.57 5.37
N ARG A 430 3.49 -30.73 4.33
CA ARG A 430 4.63 -30.69 3.42
C ARG A 430 5.88 -30.19 4.15
N LYS A 431 5.74 -29.11 4.93
CA LYS A 431 6.83 -28.49 5.68
C LYS A 431 7.37 -29.41 6.78
N SER A 432 6.53 -30.22 7.41
CA SER A 432 6.95 -31.24 8.37
C SER A 432 7.51 -32.52 7.73
N GLY A 433 7.45 -32.65 6.40
CA GLY A 433 7.84 -33.88 5.67
C GLY A 433 6.80 -35.00 5.73
N GLU A 434 5.71 -34.82 6.47
CA GLU A 434 4.69 -35.84 6.75
C GLU A 434 3.73 -36.08 5.58
N LEU A 435 3.68 -35.17 4.60
CA LEU A 435 2.89 -35.38 3.37
C LEU A 435 3.35 -36.62 2.60
N THR A 436 4.58 -37.10 2.82
CA THR A 436 5.11 -38.34 2.23
C THR A 436 4.48 -39.60 2.83
N ALA A 437 3.97 -39.55 4.06
CA ALA A 437 3.25 -40.65 4.70
C ALA A 437 1.83 -40.85 4.12
N ILE A 438 1.35 -39.88 3.33
CA ILE A 438 0.05 -39.94 2.65
C ILE A 438 0.30 -40.30 1.19
N SER A 439 -0.19 -41.47 0.78
CA SER A 439 -0.05 -41.92 -0.60
C SER A 439 -0.67 -40.91 -1.58
N PRO A 440 -0.04 -40.61 -2.74
CA PRO A 440 -0.47 -39.54 -3.63
C PRO A 440 -1.96 -39.61 -4.01
N GLU A 441 -2.46 -40.80 -4.35
CA GLU A 441 -3.87 -41.06 -4.66
C GLU A 441 -4.86 -40.85 -3.49
N LYS A 442 -4.38 -40.72 -2.25
CA LYS A 442 -5.20 -40.48 -1.05
C LYS A 442 -5.04 -39.07 -0.48
N ARG A 443 -4.33 -38.18 -1.18
CA ARG A 443 -4.10 -36.79 -0.77
C ARG A 443 -5.38 -35.96 -0.92
N GLN A 444 -6.18 -35.96 0.15
CA GLN A 444 -7.46 -35.28 0.25
C GLN A 444 -7.59 -34.61 1.63
N LEU A 445 -8.37 -33.53 1.71
CA LEU A 445 -8.63 -32.79 2.95
C LEU A 445 -8.92 -33.68 4.16
N HIS A 446 -9.78 -34.70 4.02
CA HIS A 446 -10.11 -35.60 5.14
C HIS A 446 -8.88 -36.33 5.72
N ARG A 447 -7.91 -36.71 4.87
CA ARG A 447 -6.66 -37.35 5.32
C ARG A 447 -5.74 -36.34 5.98
N TYR A 448 -5.66 -35.11 5.45
CA TYR A 448 -4.84 -34.08 6.07
C TYR A 448 -5.31 -33.75 7.48
N ILE A 449 -6.63 -33.57 7.65
CA ILE A 449 -7.26 -33.34 8.95
C ILE A 449 -6.98 -34.49 9.90
N TRP A 450 -7.18 -35.74 9.46
CA TRP A 450 -6.92 -36.91 10.30
C TRP A 450 -5.47 -36.96 10.80
N TYR A 451 -4.49 -36.86 9.90
CA TYR A 451 -3.08 -36.92 10.27
C TYR A 451 -2.68 -35.80 11.26
N LEU A 452 -3.13 -34.58 11.00
CA LEU A 452 -2.86 -33.45 11.89
C LEU A 452 -3.57 -33.60 13.24
N ALA A 453 -4.81 -34.10 13.25
CA ALA A 453 -5.58 -34.31 14.49
C ALA A 453 -4.94 -35.36 15.39
N GLU A 454 -4.40 -36.44 14.82
CA GLU A 454 -3.66 -37.46 15.57
C GLU A 454 -2.40 -36.89 16.20
N LYS A 455 -1.64 -36.07 15.46
CA LYS A 455 -0.45 -35.38 15.95
C LYS A 455 -0.77 -34.37 17.06
N ARG A 456 -1.95 -33.76 17.01
CA ARG A 456 -2.48 -32.87 18.05
C ARG A 456 -2.96 -33.59 19.31
N GLY A 457 -2.87 -34.92 19.35
CA GLY A 457 -3.23 -35.72 20.51
C GLY A 457 -4.74 -35.88 20.68
N LEU A 458 -5.53 -35.77 19.61
CA LEU A 458 -6.94 -36.13 19.66
C LEU A 458 -7.09 -37.64 19.94
N SER A 459 -8.10 -38.04 20.73
CA SER A 459 -8.24 -39.45 21.07
C SER A 459 -8.50 -40.33 19.85
N LYS A 460 -8.07 -41.60 19.95
CA LYS A 460 -8.35 -42.61 18.93
C LYS A 460 -9.85 -42.78 18.67
N GLN A 461 -10.69 -42.62 19.70
CA GLN A 461 -12.14 -42.68 19.58
C GLN A 461 -12.69 -41.52 18.74
N ALA A 462 -12.27 -40.29 19.01
CA ALA A 462 -12.69 -39.12 18.22
C ALA A 462 -12.25 -39.23 16.75
N ILE A 463 -11.02 -39.69 16.51
CA ILE A 463 -10.51 -39.99 15.16
C ILE A 463 -11.38 -41.06 14.48
N GLN A 464 -11.76 -42.11 15.21
CA GLN A 464 -12.62 -43.17 14.68
C GLN A 464 -14.03 -42.65 14.38
N CYS A 465 -14.59 -41.75 15.19
CA CYS A 465 -15.87 -41.08 14.92
C CYS A 465 -15.80 -40.24 13.65
N PHE A 466 -14.74 -39.44 13.46
CA PHE A 466 -14.53 -38.68 12.24
C PHE A 466 -14.37 -39.59 11.00
N ARG A 467 -13.81 -40.78 11.17
CA ARG A 467 -13.65 -41.80 10.13
C ARG A 467 -14.85 -42.75 10.00
N SER A 468 -15.90 -42.56 10.79
CA SER A 468 -17.05 -43.45 10.77
C SER A 468 -17.81 -43.31 9.46
N ARG A 469 -18.49 -44.37 9.04
CA ARG A 469 -19.30 -44.35 7.82
C ARG A 469 -20.40 -43.29 7.89
N GLU A 470 -20.99 -43.11 9.07
CA GLU A 470 -21.99 -42.07 9.34
C GLU A 470 -21.44 -40.66 9.08
N ALA A 471 -20.24 -40.36 9.58
CA ALA A 471 -19.57 -39.08 9.34
C ALA A 471 -19.16 -38.90 7.86
N GLU A 472 -18.68 -39.96 7.22
CA GLU A 472 -18.27 -39.95 5.81
C GLU A 472 -19.46 -39.72 4.87
N ASP A 473 -20.61 -40.36 5.15
CA ASP A 473 -21.82 -40.23 4.33
C ASP A 473 -22.36 -38.78 4.33
N LEU A 474 -22.17 -38.02 5.40
CA LEU A 474 -22.63 -36.63 5.51
C LEU A 474 -21.83 -35.64 4.66
N VAL A 475 -20.61 -36.01 4.25
CA VAL A 475 -19.69 -35.12 3.51
C VAL A 475 -19.42 -35.61 2.08
N LYS A 476 -20.19 -36.61 1.62
CA LYS A 476 -20.09 -37.16 0.27
C LYS A 476 -20.74 -36.25 -0.76
N LEU A 477 -20.03 -36.09 -1.87
CA LEU A 477 -20.42 -35.23 -2.99
C LEU A 477 -21.66 -35.72 -3.75
N TYR A 478 -22.00 -37.01 -3.71
CA TYR A 478 -23.08 -37.59 -4.53
C TYR A 478 -24.40 -37.80 -3.78
N ILE A 479 -24.50 -37.30 -2.54
CA ILE A 479 -25.70 -37.41 -1.71
C ILE A 479 -26.23 -36.00 -1.53
N GLU A 480 -27.51 -35.75 -1.84
CA GLU A 480 -28.16 -34.44 -1.67
C GLU A 480 -29.08 -34.43 -0.43
N PRO A 481 -28.53 -34.35 0.81
CA PRO A 481 -29.35 -34.26 2.01
C PRO A 481 -30.03 -32.90 2.10
N LYS A 482 -31.31 -32.84 2.47
CA LYS A 482 -32.05 -31.56 2.54
C LYS A 482 -31.42 -30.50 3.46
N THR A 483 -30.76 -30.92 4.54
CA THR A 483 -30.18 -30.03 5.57
C THR A 483 -28.83 -30.59 6.08
N PRO A 484 -27.75 -30.56 5.26
CA PRO A 484 -26.49 -31.20 5.60
C PRO A 484 -25.80 -30.57 6.81
N ILE A 485 -25.88 -29.24 6.94
CA ILE A 485 -25.23 -28.51 8.03
C ILE A 485 -25.90 -28.88 9.36
N HIS A 486 -27.23 -28.85 9.40
CA HIS A 486 -28.00 -29.27 10.57
C HIS A 486 -27.72 -30.74 10.95
N ALA A 487 -27.55 -31.63 9.96
CA ALA A 487 -27.20 -33.02 10.22
C ALA A 487 -25.84 -33.14 10.94
N VAL A 488 -24.82 -32.37 10.52
CA VAL A 488 -23.53 -32.30 11.22
C VAL A 488 -23.67 -31.70 12.62
N MET A 489 -24.46 -30.64 12.78
CA MET A 489 -24.72 -29.99 14.08
C MET A 489 -25.34 -30.96 15.09
N SER A 490 -26.25 -31.81 14.62
CA SER A 490 -27.03 -32.76 15.43
C SER A 490 -26.32 -34.10 15.66
N LEU A 491 -25.17 -34.36 15.02
CA LEU A 491 -24.36 -35.55 15.30
C LEU A 491 -23.98 -35.60 16.77
N SER A 492 -24.07 -36.79 17.36
CA SER A 492 -23.65 -37.07 18.74
C SER A 492 -22.92 -38.40 18.79
N PHE A 493 -21.66 -38.38 19.23
CA PHE A 493 -20.87 -39.59 19.45
C PHE A 493 -20.61 -39.80 20.95
N ALA A 494 -20.26 -41.02 21.32
CA ALA A 494 -19.86 -41.36 22.69
C ALA A 494 -18.40 -40.93 22.97
N ILE A 495 -18.11 -39.64 22.82
CA ILE A 495 -16.81 -38.99 23.07
C ILE A 495 -16.99 -37.75 23.95
N THR A 496 -15.90 -37.12 24.38
CA THR A 496 -16.00 -35.92 25.22
C THR A 496 -16.68 -34.76 24.46
N PRO A 497 -17.40 -33.84 25.15
CA PRO A 497 -18.04 -32.70 24.47
C PRO A 497 -17.08 -31.85 23.64
N ARG A 498 -15.84 -31.68 24.13
CA ARG A 498 -14.75 -31.02 23.40
C ARG A 498 -14.44 -31.72 22.07
N GLU A 499 -14.23 -33.02 22.12
CA GLU A 499 -13.93 -33.81 20.92
C GLU A 499 -15.10 -33.89 19.97
N GLN A 500 -16.33 -33.96 20.49
CA GLN A 500 -17.55 -33.87 19.69
C GLN A 500 -17.55 -32.62 18.82
N ARG A 501 -17.29 -31.46 19.43
CA ARG A 501 -17.22 -30.17 18.72
C ARG A 501 -16.09 -30.11 17.70
N LEU A 502 -14.93 -30.69 18.01
CA LEU A 502 -13.81 -30.76 17.06
C LEU A 502 -14.14 -31.65 15.86
N VAL A 503 -14.73 -32.83 16.08
CA VAL A 503 -15.17 -33.72 14.99
C VAL A 503 -16.22 -33.04 14.11
N GLN A 504 -17.18 -32.34 14.71
CA GLN A 504 -18.17 -31.55 13.97
C GLN A 504 -17.51 -30.44 13.14
N ALA A 505 -16.56 -29.69 13.71
CA ALA A 505 -15.82 -28.66 12.99
C ALA A 505 -15.05 -29.22 11.80
N PHE A 506 -14.38 -30.37 11.97
CA PHE A 506 -13.68 -31.06 10.90
C PHE A 506 -14.63 -31.47 9.76
N LEU A 507 -15.82 -31.98 10.11
CA LEU A 507 -16.84 -32.34 9.14
C LEU A 507 -17.38 -31.12 8.40
N CYS A 508 -17.59 -29.98 9.07
CA CYS A 508 -17.89 -28.72 8.40
C CYS A 508 -16.81 -28.37 7.36
N CYS A 509 -15.53 -28.41 7.73
CA CYS A 509 -14.47 -28.09 6.78
C CYS A 509 -14.48 -29.01 5.54
N VAL A 510 -14.71 -30.32 5.73
CA VAL A 510 -14.80 -31.28 4.62
C VAL A 510 -16.09 -31.07 3.80
N LEU A 511 -17.22 -30.81 4.45
CA LEU A 511 -18.49 -30.51 3.81
C LEU A 511 -18.37 -29.28 2.91
N ALA A 512 -17.83 -28.15 3.39
CA ALA A 512 -17.67 -26.96 2.55
C ALA A 512 -16.83 -27.24 1.31
N ARG A 513 -15.74 -27.99 1.46
CA ARG A 513 -14.84 -28.32 0.36
C ARG A 513 -15.48 -29.27 -0.66
N ASN A 514 -16.08 -30.37 -0.18
CA ASN A 514 -16.58 -31.44 -1.05
C ASN A 514 -17.98 -31.17 -1.59
N TYR A 515 -18.81 -30.48 -0.82
CA TYR A 515 -20.24 -30.40 -1.07
C TYR A 515 -20.61 -29.08 -1.75
N PHE A 516 -20.17 -27.95 -1.20
CA PHE A 516 -20.53 -26.63 -1.73
C PHE A 516 -19.88 -26.31 -3.08
N ALA A 517 -18.81 -27.02 -3.47
CA ALA A 517 -18.24 -26.91 -4.81
C ALA A 517 -19.16 -27.47 -5.93
N HIS A 518 -20.22 -28.21 -5.59
CA HIS A 518 -21.01 -28.97 -6.57
C HIS A 518 -22.52 -28.76 -6.49
N HIS A 519 -23.02 -28.10 -5.44
CA HIS A 519 -24.44 -27.88 -5.19
C HIS A 519 -24.74 -26.39 -5.03
N HIS A 520 -25.93 -25.96 -5.44
CA HIS A 520 -26.34 -24.54 -5.45
C HIS A 520 -27.62 -24.27 -4.65
N TYR A 521 -28.28 -25.31 -4.12
CA TYR A 521 -29.60 -25.17 -3.52
C TYR A 521 -29.59 -24.68 -2.06
N LEU A 522 -28.41 -24.54 -1.45
CA LEU A 522 -28.24 -24.09 -0.06
C LEU A 522 -27.86 -22.60 0.05
N ASP A 523 -27.84 -21.86 -1.06
CA ASP A 523 -27.45 -20.44 -1.04
C ASP A 523 -28.36 -19.60 -0.14
N GLU A 524 -29.67 -19.92 -0.05
CA GLU A 524 -30.61 -19.23 0.84
C GLU A 524 -30.38 -19.58 2.32
N GLU A 525 -30.06 -20.84 2.63
CA GLU A 525 -29.79 -21.32 4.01
C GLU A 525 -28.52 -20.68 4.58
N LEU A 526 -27.56 -20.29 3.74
CA LEU A 526 -26.30 -19.69 4.18
C LEU A 526 -26.36 -18.18 4.42
N LEU A 527 -27.48 -17.53 4.13
CA LEU A 527 -27.68 -16.10 4.40
C LEU A 527 -28.15 -15.89 5.86
N ARG A 528 -27.19 -15.61 6.76
CA ARG A 528 -27.44 -15.16 8.15
C ARG A 528 -28.25 -16.14 9.03
N SER A 529 -28.04 -17.44 8.86
CA SER A 529 -28.58 -18.50 9.72
C SER A 529 -27.59 -18.94 10.82
N GLU A 530 -28.09 -19.68 11.81
CA GLU A 530 -27.26 -20.32 12.83
C GLU A 530 -26.35 -21.38 12.21
N GLU A 531 -26.87 -22.13 11.24
CA GLU A 531 -26.16 -23.13 10.44
C GLU A 531 -24.96 -22.51 9.71
N SER A 532 -25.15 -21.34 9.09
CA SER A 532 -24.09 -20.59 8.41
C SER A 532 -22.97 -20.20 9.38
N ALA A 533 -23.32 -19.69 10.56
CA ALA A 533 -22.36 -19.33 11.60
C ALA A 533 -21.62 -20.56 12.15
N PHE A 534 -22.32 -21.66 12.39
CA PHE A 534 -21.73 -22.93 12.83
C PHE A 534 -20.74 -23.48 11.81
N MET A 535 -21.12 -23.44 10.52
CA MET A 535 -20.30 -23.90 9.41
C MET A 535 -19.00 -23.10 9.31
N LEU A 536 -19.10 -21.77 9.33
CA LEU A 536 -17.95 -20.87 9.27
C LEU A 536 -17.03 -21.06 10.49
N GLY A 537 -17.62 -21.11 11.70
CA GLY A 537 -16.90 -21.40 12.93
C GLY A 537 -16.18 -22.75 12.90
N GLY A 538 -16.79 -23.78 12.29
CA GLY A 538 -16.19 -25.09 12.09
C GLY A 538 -14.96 -25.08 11.17
N ILE A 539 -15.01 -24.33 10.06
CA ILE A 539 -13.86 -24.15 9.16
C ILE A 539 -12.71 -23.45 9.90
N ILE A 540 -13.01 -22.35 10.61
CA ILE A 540 -12.02 -21.58 11.37
C ILE A 540 -11.40 -22.44 12.46
N LEU A 541 -12.22 -23.11 13.28
CA LEU A 541 -11.75 -23.95 14.39
C LEU A 541 -10.87 -25.10 13.89
N THR A 542 -11.26 -25.75 12.78
CA THR A 542 -10.45 -26.81 12.16
C THR A 542 -9.06 -26.30 11.85
N LEU A 543 -8.96 -25.13 11.23
CA LEU A 543 -7.69 -24.57 10.81
C LEU A 543 -6.82 -24.14 12.01
N LEU A 544 -7.40 -23.37 12.94
CA LEU A 544 -6.66 -22.85 14.09
C LEU A 544 -6.21 -23.98 15.03
N PHE A 545 -7.09 -24.94 15.35
CA PHE A 545 -6.74 -26.05 16.25
C PHE A 545 -5.65 -26.96 15.67
N LEU A 546 -5.71 -27.28 14.37
CA LEU A 546 -4.75 -28.18 13.76
C LEU A 546 -3.39 -27.52 13.50
N LEU A 547 -3.34 -26.20 13.34
CA LEU A 547 -2.13 -25.48 12.97
C LEU A 547 -1.48 -24.64 14.08
N GLU A 548 -2.15 -24.40 15.21
CA GLU A 548 -1.61 -23.66 16.38
C GLU A 548 -0.19 -24.04 16.78
#